data_AF-A0A520N4W0-F1
#
_entry.id   AF-A0A520N4W0-F1
#
_cell.length_a   1.000
_cell.length_b   1.000
_cell.length_c   1.000
_cell.angle_alpha   90.00
_cell.angle_beta   90.00
_cell.angle_gamma   90.00
#
_symmetry.space_group_name_H-M   'P 1'
#
loop_
_entity.id
_entity.type
_entity.pdbx_description
1 polymer ?
#
loop_
_entity_poly.entity_id
_entity_poly.type
_entity_poly.pdbx_seq_one_letter_code
_entity_poly.pdbx_strand_id
1 'polypeptide(L)'
;MLSAIAATLAIVALGYFLKQRDFLPEVAWQTLSPICYWVLFPGLLFNLMSQIDLGAVSLGPFLATIAGGSFIIVSFALVAGRAIAMSGPSLSSLVQGSLRHNGFLVLSILQGTFGVAALELGAIAIAFLVPISNIVSVVAILMLGHPAGKTNMKRAILSEIARNPLLGSMLVGVTVNILNIPVPEFIS
;
A
#
# COMPACT_ATOMS: atom_id res chain seq x y z
N MET A 1 -15.68 -13.35 -11.11
CA MET A 1 -15.77 -11.92 -10.73
C MET A 1 -16.60 -11.70 -9.47
N LEU A 2 -17.92 -11.90 -9.52
CA LEU A 2 -18.80 -11.64 -8.37
C LEU A 2 -18.46 -12.50 -7.15
N SER A 3 -18.06 -13.76 -7.37
CA SER A 3 -17.63 -14.69 -6.31
C SER A 3 -16.38 -14.20 -5.55
N ALA A 4 -15.38 -13.65 -6.24
CA ALA A 4 -14.14 -13.17 -5.61
C ALA A 4 -14.35 -11.89 -4.81
N ILE A 5 -15.13 -10.94 -5.36
CA ILE A 5 -15.53 -9.73 -4.63
C ILE A 5 -16.40 -10.10 -3.41
N ALA A 6 -17.37 -11.00 -3.61
CA ALA A 6 -18.24 -11.48 -2.54
C ALA A 6 -17.43 -12.20 -1.45
N ALA A 7 -16.41 -12.99 -1.79
CA ALA A 7 -15.55 -13.63 -0.81
C ALA A 7 -14.78 -12.61 0.05
N THR A 8 -14.18 -11.60 -0.58
CA THR A 8 -13.47 -10.53 0.16
C THR A 8 -14.42 -9.73 1.04
N LEU A 9 -15.60 -9.37 0.54
CA LEU A 9 -16.63 -8.70 1.33
C LEU A 9 -17.17 -9.60 2.45
N ALA A 10 -17.32 -10.90 2.22
CA ALA A 10 -17.76 -11.85 3.23
C ALA A 10 -16.74 -12.00 4.36
N ILE A 11 -15.44 -12.00 4.06
CA ILE A 11 -14.38 -12.00 5.08
C ILE A 11 -14.45 -10.71 5.93
N VAL A 12 -14.62 -9.55 5.29
CA VAL A 12 -14.76 -8.27 6.00
C VAL A 12 -16.03 -8.27 6.86
N ALA A 13 -17.15 -8.75 6.31
CA ALA A 13 -18.43 -8.85 7.02
C ALA A 13 -18.35 -9.84 8.20
N LEU A 14 -17.63 -10.95 8.04
CA LEU A 14 -17.37 -11.91 9.11
C LEU A 14 -16.56 -11.27 10.23
N GLY A 15 -15.46 -10.58 9.90
CA GLY A 15 -14.65 -9.86 10.90
C GLY A 15 -15.48 -8.82 11.66
N TYR A 16 -16.33 -8.09 10.95
CA TYR A 16 -17.26 -7.13 11.56
C TYR A 16 -18.30 -7.80 12.46
N PHE A 17 -18.89 -8.91 12.02
CA PHE A 17 -19.85 -9.69 12.80
C PHE A 17 -19.21 -10.25 14.08
N LEU A 18 -17.99 -10.79 13.99
CA LEU A 18 -17.24 -11.28 15.14
C LEU A 18 -16.94 -10.15 16.14
N LYS A 19 -16.64 -8.94 15.65
CA LYS A 19 -16.47 -7.76 16.50
C LYS A 19 -17.78 -7.40 17.22
N GLN A 20 -18.91 -7.37 16.51
CA GLN A 20 -20.21 -7.05 17.12
C GLN A 20 -20.66 -8.06 18.17
N ARG A 21 -20.19 -9.31 18.08
CA ARG A 21 -20.51 -10.39 19.03
C ARG A 21 -19.57 -10.44 20.22
N ASP A 22 -18.66 -9.47 20.36
CA ASP A 22 -17.61 -9.45 21.39
C ASP A 22 -16.83 -10.78 21.45
N PHE A 23 -16.66 -11.44 20.31
CA PHE A 23 -16.00 -12.75 20.22
C PHE A 23 -14.54 -12.68 20.70
N LEU A 24 -13.90 -11.53 20.50
CA LEU A 24 -12.59 -11.19 21.03
C LEU A 24 -12.70 -9.88 21.81
N PRO A 25 -11.98 -9.73 22.95
CA PRO A 25 -11.89 -8.46 23.67
C PRO A 25 -11.38 -7.33 22.76
N GLU A 26 -11.81 -6.08 22.99
CA GLU A 26 -11.36 -4.92 22.19
C GLU A 26 -9.83 -4.80 22.15
N VAL A 27 -9.15 -5.16 23.24
CA VAL A 27 -7.68 -5.20 23.34
C VAL A 27 -7.06 -6.18 22.34
N ALA A 28 -7.70 -7.32 22.08
CA ALA A 28 -7.20 -8.29 21.10
C ALA A 28 -7.24 -7.69 19.68
N TRP A 29 -8.31 -6.97 19.32
CA TRP A 29 -8.41 -6.26 18.03
C TRP A 29 -7.33 -5.18 17.89
N GLN A 30 -7.04 -4.46 18.97
CA GLN A 30 -5.96 -3.47 19.01
C GLN A 30 -4.58 -4.11 18.87
N THR A 31 -4.38 -5.32 19.41
CA THR A 31 -3.10 -6.04 19.34
C THR A 31 -2.87 -6.73 17.99
N LEU A 32 -3.94 -7.16 17.32
CA LEU A 32 -3.89 -7.75 15.98
C LEU A 32 -3.39 -6.77 14.92
N SER A 33 -3.74 -5.49 15.03
CA SER A 33 -3.39 -4.47 14.03
C SER A 33 -1.86 -4.27 13.87
N PRO A 34 -1.07 -4.11 14.95
CA PRO A 34 0.38 -4.12 14.88
C PRO A 34 0.97 -5.41 14.30
N ILE A 35 0.42 -6.59 14.65
CA ILE A 35 0.91 -7.87 14.10
C ILE A 35 0.72 -7.92 12.58
N CYS A 36 -0.46 -7.52 12.10
CA CYS A 36 -0.75 -7.41 10.68
C CYS A 36 0.25 -6.45 9.99
N TYR A 37 0.49 -5.29 10.60
CA TYR A 37 1.34 -4.25 10.02
C TYR A 37 2.84 -4.59 10.03
N TRP A 38 3.35 -5.19 11.10
CA TRP A 38 4.78 -5.45 11.29
C TRP A 38 5.24 -6.83 10.82
N VAL A 39 4.33 -7.79 10.66
CA VAL A 39 4.69 -9.18 10.33
C VAL A 39 3.94 -9.69 9.09
N LEU A 40 2.61 -9.70 9.13
CA LEU A 40 1.83 -10.36 8.08
C LEU A 40 1.88 -9.62 6.74
N PHE A 41 1.69 -8.29 6.74
CA PHE A 41 1.78 -7.50 5.51
C PHE A 41 3.21 -7.45 4.95
N PRO A 42 4.27 -7.26 5.76
CA PRO A 42 5.63 -7.40 5.27
C PRO A 42 5.93 -8.77 4.66
N GLY A 43 5.48 -9.85 5.29
CA GLY A 43 5.64 -11.21 4.76
C GLY A 43 4.93 -11.39 3.41
N LEU A 44 3.69 -10.90 3.31
CA LEU A 44 2.92 -10.90 2.06
C LEU A 44 3.63 -10.10 0.95
N LEU A 45 4.10 -8.89 1.26
CA LEU A 45 4.77 -8.04 0.27
C LEU A 45 6.13 -8.62 -0.15
N PHE A 46 6.88 -9.20 0.79
CA PHE A 46 8.11 -9.93 0.47
C PHE A 46 7.84 -11.08 -0.50
N ASN A 47 6.85 -11.93 -0.18
CA ASN A 47 6.44 -13.05 -1.00
C ASN A 47 6.10 -12.59 -2.44
N LEU A 48 5.19 -11.62 -2.56
CA LEU A 48 4.77 -11.08 -3.85
C LEU A 48 5.97 -10.54 -4.64
N MET A 49 6.90 -9.84 -3.98
CA MET A 49 8.09 -9.26 -4.62
C MET A 49 9.16 -10.27 -4.96
N SER A 50 9.25 -11.37 -4.23
CA SER A 50 10.22 -12.42 -4.49
C SER A 50 9.84 -13.28 -5.71
N GLN A 51 8.55 -13.41 -6.01
CA GLN A 51 8.02 -14.25 -7.09
C GLN A 51 7.70 -13.49 -8.38
N ILE A 52 7.78 -12.15 -8.33
CA ILE A 52 7.36 -11.29 -9.44
C ILE A 52 8.22 -11.54 -10.69
N ASP A 53 7.58 -11.74 -11.85
CA ASP A 53 8.29 -11.80 -13.13
C ASP A 53 8.49 -10.38 -13.67
N LEU A 54 9.65 -9.80 -13.38
CA LEU A 54 10.04 -8.48 -13.87
C LEU A 54 10.28 -8.44 -15.39
N GLY A 55 10.44 -9.59 -16.05
CA GLY A 55 10.66 -9.71 -17.49
C GLY A 55 9.36 -9.68 -18.32
N ALA A 56 8.22 -10.00 -17.71
CA ALA A 56 6.92 -10.06 -18.38
C ALA A 56 6.34 -8.68 -18.74
N VAL A 57 6.91 -7.58 -18.22
CA VAL A 57 6.36 -6.22 -18.38
C VAL A 57 7.46 -5.26 -18.82
N SER A 58 7.13 -4.38 -19.79
CA SER A 58 7.90 -3.16 -20.01
C SER A 58 7.77 -2.25 -18.80
N LEU A 59 8.64 -2.45 -17.80
CA LEU A 59 8.59 -1.75 -16.51
C LEU A 59 8.59 -0.23 -16.66
N GLY A 60 9.35 0.32 -17.61
CA GLY A 60 9.46 1.78 -17.81
C GLY A 60 8.09 2.46 -18.04
N PRO A 61 7.38 2.13 -19.14
CA PRO A 61 6.03 2.65 -19.40
C PRO A 61 5.04 2.36 -18.26
N PHE A 62 5.06 1.15 -17.69
CA PHE A 62 4.14 0.77 -16.63
C PHE A 62 4.31 1.62 -15.37
N LEU A 63 5.56 1.80 -14.93
CA LEU A 63 5.91 2.66 -13.81
C LEU A 63 5.58 4.12 -14.09
N ALA A 64 5.85 4.60 -15.31
CA ALA A 64 5.51 5.96 -15.70
C ALA A 64 3.99 6.20 -15.63
N THR A 65 3.17 5.22 -16.03
CA THR A 65 1.71 5.31 -15.91
C THR A 65 1.25 5.37 -14.45
N ILE A 66 1.79 4.51 -13.58
CA ILE A 66 1.44 4.49 -12.15
C ILE A 66 1.88 5.80 -11.47
N ALA A 67 3.11 6.23 -11.71
CA ALA A 67 3.64 7.47 -11.15
C ALA A 67 2.87 8.70 -11.68
N GLY A 68 2.56 8.74 -12.98
CA GLY A 68 1.79 9.79 -13.61
C GLY A 68 0.37 9.88 -13.06
N GLY A 69 -0.34 8.75 -12.95
CA GLY A 69 -1.67 8.69 -12.34
C GLY A 69 -1.67 9.14 -10.89
N SER A 70 -0.67 8.70 -10.11
CA SER A 70 -0.48 9.12 -8.72
C SER A 70 -0.21 10.63 -8.62
N PHE A 71 0.61 11.18 -9.52
CA PHE A 71 0.90 12.61 -9.56
C PHE A 71 -0.34 13.43 -9.91
N ILE A 72 -1.14 13.00 -10.88
CA ILE A 72 -2.37 13.67 -11.29
C ILE A 72 -3.36 13.72 -10.13
N ILE A 73 -3.63 12.58 -9.47
CA ILE A 73 -4.64 12.54 -8.39
C ILE A 73 -4.19 13.34 -7.16
N VAL A 74 -2.91 13.34 -6.82
CA VAL A 74 -2.35 14.16 -5.74
C VAL A 74 -2.43 15.65 -6.09
N SER A 75 -2.08 16.01 -7.32
CA SER A 75 -2.16 17.40 -7.79
C SER A 75 -3.61 17.89 -7.77
N PHE A 76 -4.54 17.07 -8.24
CA PHE A 76 -5.98 17.37 -8.17
C PHE A 76 -6.44 17.56 -6.72
N ALA A 77 -6.08 16.65 -5.80
CA ALA A 77 -6.41 16.77 -4.39
C ALA A 77 -5.85 18.06 -3.76
N LEU A 78 -4.62 18.44 -4.10
CA LEU A 78 -3.99 19.67 -3.64
C LEU A 78 -4.71 20.92 -4.16
N VAL A 79 -5.03 20.96 -5.45
CA VAL A 79 -5.72 22.09 -6.07
C VAL A 79 -7.14 22.21 -5.51
N ALA A 80 -7.90 21.11 -5.48
CA ALA A 80 -9.26 21.08 -4.96
C ALA A 80 -9.33 21.49 -3.49
N GLY A 81 -8.44 20.95 -2.64
CA GLY A 81 -8.41 21.28 -1.23
C GLY A 81 -7.97 22.73 -0.97
N ARG A 82 -7.07 23.30 -1.79
CA ARG A 82 -6.74 24.73 -1.69
C ARG A 82 -7.86 25.63 -2.20
N ALA A 83 -8.59 25.23 -3.23
CA ALA A 83 -9.71 26.00 -3.78
C ALA A 83 -10.84 26.20 -2.75
N ILE A 84 -11.03 25.24 -1.83
CA ILE A 84 -11.99 25.34 -0.72
C ILE A 84 -11.35 25.80 0.61
N ALA A 85 -10.11 26.31 0.57
CA ALA A 85 -9.37 26.82 1.72
C ALA A 85 -9.26 25.82 2.90
N MET A 86 -9.01 24.54 2.62
CA MET A 86 -8.80 23.54 3.67
C MET A 86 -7.61 23.91 4.56
N SER A 87 -7.74 23.64 5.87
CA SER A 87 -6.61 23.72 6.80
C SER A 87 -5.47 22.77 6.38
N GLY A 88 -4.23 23.09 6.76
CA GLY A 88 -3.06 22.26 6.46
C GLY A 88 -3.24 20.78 6.83
N PRO A 89 -3.66 20.45 8.07
CA PRO A 89 -3.96 19.08 8.46
C PRO A 89 -5.05 18.43 7.60
N SER A 90 -6.15 19.12 7.31
CA SER A 90 -7.24 18.59 6.48
C SER A 90 -6.79 18.33 5.04
N LEU A 91 -5.96 19.21 4.48
CA LEU A 91 -5.40 19.03 3.14
C LEU A 91 -4.41 17.86 3.11
N SER A 92 -3.60 17.69 4.17
CA SER A 92 -2.73 16.53 4.32
C SER A 92 -3.52 15.21 4.30
N SER A 93 -4.67 15.19 4.97
CA SER A 93 -5.56 14.02 5.00
C SER A 93 -6.23 13.77 3.65
N LEU A 94 -6.60 14.82 2.92
CA LEU A 94 -7.17 14.68 1.57
C LEU A 94 -6.16 14.07 0.59
N VAL A 95 -4.90 14.53 0.62
CA VAL A 95 -3.82 13.99 -0.21
C VAL A 95 -3.51 12.54 0.14
N GLN A 96 -3.48 12.20 1.43
CA GLN A 96 -3.32 10.81 1.88
C GLN A 96 -4.49 9.93 1.44
N GLY A 97 -5.71 10.45 1.57
CA GLY A 97 -6.93 9.76 1.17
C GLY A 97 -6.99 9.48 -0.33
N SER A 98 -6.46 10.37 -1.17
CA SER A 98 -6.51 10.24 -2.62
C SER A 98 -5.66 9.10 -3.19
N LEU A 99 -4.67 8.63 -2.43
CA LEU A 99 -3.84 7.47 -2.78
C LEU A 99 -4.20 6.19 -2.01
N ARG A 100 -5.28 6.22 -1.23
CA ARG A 100 -5.73 5.06 -0.46
C ARG A 100 -6.39 4.04 -1.39
N HIS A 101 -5.61 3.05 -1.78
CA HIS A 101 -6.06 1.93 -2.61
C HIS A 101 -6.36 0.70 -1.74
N ASN A 102 -7.33 -0.12 -2.15
CA ASN A 102 -7.59 -1.41 -1.54
C ASN A 102 -6.98 -2.51 -2.41
N GLY A 103 -5.69 -2.80 -2.17
CA GLY A 103 -4.93 -3.76 -2.97
C GLY A 103 -5.57 -5.15 -3.02
N PHE A 104 -6.11 -5.63 -1.89
CA PHE A 104 -6.79 -6.92 -1.82
C PHE A 104 -8.00 -7.00 -2.74
N LEU A 105 -8.88 -6.00 -2.69
CA LEU A 105 -10.06 -5.95 -3.55
C LEU A 105 -9.66 -5.89 -5.03
N VAL A 106 -8.60 -5.13 -5.37
CA VAL A 106 -8.05 -5.08 -6.73
C VAL A 106 -7.54 -6.45 -7.17
N LEU A 107 -6.74 -7.14 -6.35
CA LEU A 107 -6.22 -8.48 -6.66
C LEU A 107 -7.37 -9.49 -6.84
N SER A 108 -8.39 -9.45 -5.98
CA SER A 108 -9.58 -10.30 -6.10
C SER A 108 -10.33 -10.05 -7.41
N ILE A 109 -10.46 -8.79 -7.83
CA ILE A 109 -11.08 -8.44 -9.12
C ILE A 109 -10.21 -8.96 -10.27
N LEU A 110 -8.90 -8.72 -10.25
CA LEU A 110 -8.00 -9.12 -11.32
C LEU A 110 -7.99 -10.63 -11.51
N GLN A 111 -7.81 -11.39 -10.43
CA GLN A 111 -7.86 -12.85 -10.45
C GLN A 111 -9.22 -13.36 -10.95
N GLY A 112 -10.31 -12.80 -10.43
CA GLY A 112 -11.66 -13.26 -10.75
C GLY A 112 -12.18 -12.87 -12.13
N THR A 113 -11.51 -11.94 -12.83
CA THR A 113 -11.95 -11.39 -14.14
C THR A 113 -11.01 -11.76 -15.26
N PHE A 114 -9.72 -11.61 -15.01
CA PHE A 114 -8.67 -11.64 -16.04
C PHE A 114 -7.66 -12.77 -15.79
N GLY A 115 -7.86 -13.58 -14.74
CA GLY A 115 -7.04 -14.75 -14.44
C GLY A 115 -5.71 -14.43 -13.75
N VAL A 116 -4.81 -15.41 -13.74
CA VAL A 116 -3.55 -15.37 -12.98
C VAL A 116 -2.57 -14.33 -13.52
N ALA A 117 -2.45 -14.20 -14.85
CA ALA A 117 -1.56 -13.21 -15.46
C ALA A 117 -1.89 -11.76 -15.04
N ALA A 118 -3.19 -11.45 -14.89
CA ALA A 118 -3.60 -10.13 -14.41
C ALA A 118 -3.42 -9.96 -12.90
N LEU A 119 -3.49 -11.04 -12.12
CA LEU A 119 -3.17 -11.03 -10.70
C LEU A 119 -1.70 -10.67 -10.50
N GLU A 120 -0.79 -11.25 -11.29
CA GLU A 120 0.64 -10.92 -11.27
C GLU A 120 0.87 -9.43 -11.59
N LEU A 121 0.30 -8.92 -12.69
CA LEU A 121 0.34 -7.50 -13.05
C LEU A 121 -0.20 -6.58 -11.94
N GLY A 122 -1.28 -7.00 -11.29
CA GLY A 122 -1.87 -6.30 -10.15
C GLY A 122 -0.95 -6.26 -8.94
N ALA A 123 -0.27 -7.38 -8.65
CA ALA A 123 0.71 -7.45 -7.58
C ALA A 123 1.90 -6.53 -7.86
N ILE A 124 2.39 -6.49 -9.10
CA ILE A 124 3.40 -5.51 -9.56
C ILE A 124 2.90 -4.09 -9.28
N ALA A 125 1.68 -3.76 -9.73
CA ALA A 125 1.13 -2.42 -9.53
C ALA A 125 1.05 -2.01 -8.06
N ILE A 126 0.53 -2.89 -7.20
CA ILE A 126 0.41 -2.66 -5.76
C ILE A 126 1.78 -2.46 -5.13
N ALA A 127 2.78 -3.23 -5.54
CA ALA A 127 4.13 -3.11 -5.04
C ALA A 127 4.78 -1.75 -5.30
N PHE A 128 4.39 -1.07 -6.38
CA PHE A 128 4.85 0.29 -6.66
C PHE A 128 3.91 1.35 -6.06
N LEU A 129 2.61 1.10 -6.04
CA LEU A 129 1.61 2.01 -5.44
C LEU A 129 1.77 2.13 -3.91
N VAL A 130 2.08 1.05 -3.20
CA VAL A 130 2.27 1.07 -1.75
C VAL A 130 3.42 2.01 -1.36
N PRO A 131 4.64 1.91 -1.93
CA PRO A 131 5.70 2.89 -1.69
C PRO A 131 5.32 4.32 -2.03
N ILE A 132 4.72 4.56 -3.20
CA ILE A 132 4.32 5.90 -3.63
C ILE A 132 3.34 6.50 -2.62
N SER A 133 2.31 5.75 -2.23
CA SER A 133 1.30 6.19 -1.26
C SER A 133 1.92 6.49 0.10
N ASN A 134 2.84 5.67 0.59
CA ASN A 134 3.54 5.90 1.87
C ASN A 134 4.44 7.13 1.82
N ILE A 135 5.25 7.29 0.77
CA ILE A 135 6.14 8.46 0.62
C ILE A 135 5.33 9.74 0.53
N VAL A 136 4.28 9.77 -0.31
CA VAL A 136 3.39 10.93 -0.43
C VAL A 136 2.71 11.24 0.90
N SER A 137 2.30 10.22 1.65
CA SER A 137 1.67 10.43 2.97
C SER A 137 2.62 11.10 3.95
N VAL A 138 3.86 10.61 4.07
CA VAL A 138 4.91 11.21 4.92
C VAL A 138 5.18 12.65 4.47
N VAL A 139 5.34 12.90 3.17
CA VAL A 139 5.57 14.23 2.62
C VAL A 139 4.40 15.17 2.91
N ALA A 140 3.17 14.72 2.74
CA ALA A 140 1.96 15.50 3.01
C ALA A 140 1.87 15.88 4.50
N ILE A 141 2.14 14.95 5.41
CA ILE A 141 2.14 15.22 6.86
C ILE A 141 3.22 16.25 7.21
N LEU A 142 4.43 16.09 6.70
CA LEU A 142 5.55 16.98 7.00
C LEU A 142 5.39 18.38 6.40
N MET A 143 4.87 18.49 5.18
CA MET A 143 4.73 19.78 4.49
C MET A 143 3.44 20.53 4.82
N LEU A 144 2.35 19.82 5.09
CA LEU A 144 1.01 20.41 5.26
C LEU A 144 0.51 20.33 6.70
N GLY A 145 0.95 19.34 7.48
CA GLY A 145 0.46 19.11 8.85
C GLY A 145 1.16 19.95 9.93
N HIS A 146 2.41 20.38 9.73
CA HIS A 146 3.18 21.14 10.72
C HIS A 146 3.83 22.40 10.12
N PRO A 147 3.47 23.61 10.58
CA PRO A 147 4.23 24.81 10.26
C PRO A 147 5.54 24.83 11.04
N ALA A 148 6.66 24.77 10.32
CA ALA A 148 8.00 25.19 10.74
C ALA A 148 8.61 24.54 12.00
N GLY A 149 9.43 23.51 11.77
CA GLY A 149 10.59 23.20 12.60
C GLY A 149 11.78 22.93 11.68
N LYS A 150 12.95 23.52 11.95
CA LYS A 150 14.22 23.43 11.19
C LYS A 150 14.83 22.01 11.16
N THR A 151 14.01 20.96 11.12
CA THR A 151 14.45 19.60 10.85
C THR A 151 14.74 19.47 9.37
N ASN A 152 15.94 18.97 9.02
CA ASN A 152 16.30 18.64 7.64
C ASN A 152 15.21 17.75 7.03
N MET A 153 14.34 18.32 6.20
CA MET A 153 13.14 17.64 5.69
C MET A 153 13.50 16.36 4.95
N LYS A 154 14.64 16.36 4.24
CA LYS A 154 15.23 15.17 3.62
C LYS A 154 15.56 14.07 4.64
N ARG A 155 16.11 14.41 5.80
CA ARG A 155 16.47 13.47 6.87
C ARG A 155 15.22 12.92 7.57
N ALA A 156 14.19 13.73 7.76
CA ALA A 156 12.92 13.29 8.33
C ALA A 156 12.21 12.30 7.38
N ILE A 157 12.14 12.63 6.09
CA ILE A 157 11.58 11.75 5.05
C ILE A 157 12.38 10.43 4.98
N LEU A 158 13.71 10.50 4.93
CA LEU A 158 14.55 9.30 4.85
C LEU A 158 14.44 8.42 6.11
N SER A 159 14.34 9.04 7.28
CA SER A 159 14.14 8.32 8.55
C SER A 159 12.77 7.61 8.59
N GLU A 160 11.70 8.25 8.11
CA GLU A 160 10.37 7.64 8.07
C GLU A 160 10.29 6.52 7.03
N ILE A 161 10.92 6.71 5.86
CA ILE A 161 11.06 5.67 4.84
C ILE A 161 11.81 4.45 5.40
N ALA A 162 12.92 4.67 6.11
CA ALA A 162 13.73 3.60 6.68
C ALA A 162 13.02 2.85 7.82
N ARG A 163 12.09 3.49 8.53
CA ARG A 163 11.30 2.88 9.60
C ARG A 163 10.07 2.13 9.11
N ASN A 164 9.75 2.21 7.82
CA ASN A 164 8.56 1.58 7.27
C ASN A 164 8.85 0.10 6.92
N PRO A 165 8.32 -0.86 7.69
CA PRO A 165 8.59 -2.29 7.49
C PRO A 165 8.08 -2.81 6.14
N LEU A 166 7.05 -2.18 5.57
CA LEU A 166 6.50 -2.52 4.26
C LEU A 166 7.49 -2.17 3.15
N LEU A 167 8.12 -0.99 3.22
CA LEU A 167 9.17 -0.59 2.27
C LEU A 167 10.37 -1.52 2.35
N GLY A 168 10.83 -1.83 3.57
CA GLY A 168 11.94 -2.75 3.79
C GLY A 168 11.68 -4.14 3.19
N SER A 169 10.52 -4.73 3.48
CA SER A 169 10.16 -6.06 2.95
C SER A 169 10.03 -6.10 1.43
N MET A 170 9.45 -5.08 0.80
CA MET A 170 9.41 -4.98 -0.67
C MET A 170 10.82 -4.91 -1.28
N LEU A 171 11.70 -4.08 -0.73
CA LEU A 171 13.09 -3.97 -1.21
C LEU A 171 13.86 -5.28 -1.06
N VAL A 172 13.70 -5.97 0.06
CA VAL A 172 14.32 -7.28 0.30
C VAL A 172 13.75 -8.33 -0.67
N GLY A 173 12.44 -8.36 -0.89
CA GLY A 173 11.81 -9.27 -1.84
C GLY A 173 12.28 -9.08 -3.27
N VAL A 174 12.35 -7.82 -3.75
CA VAL A 174 12.90 -7.50 -5.08
C VAL A 174 14.37 -7.89 -5.19
N THR A 175 15.16 -7.67 -4.14
CA THR A 175 16.58 -8.06 -4.13
C THR A 175 16.74 -9.57 -4.24
N VAL A 176 15.91 -10.34 -3.51
CA VAL A 176 15.88 -11.81 -3.59
C VAL A 176 15.49 -12.30 -4.99
N ASN A 177 14.49 -11.67 -5.60
CA ASN A 177 14.04 -11.96 -6.97
C ASN A 177 15.17 -11.73 -7.99
N ILE A 178 15.83 -10.57 -7.94
CA ILE A 178 16.94 -10.23 -8.86
C ILE A 178 18.13 -11.19 -8.69
N LEU A 179 18.44 -11.55 -7.44
CA LEU A 179 19.54 -12.47 -7.12
C LEU A 179 19.19 -13.95 -7.39
N ASN A 180 17.96 -14.25 -7.81
CA ASN A 180 17.46 -15.62 -8.03
C ASN A 180 17.69 -16.54 -6.82
N ILE A 181 17.57 -16.00 -5.60
CA ILE A 181 17.73 -16.80 -4.38
C ILE A 181 16.47 -17.66 -4.21
N PRO A 182 16.59 -18.99 -4.09
CA PRO A 182 15.44 -19.87 -3.94
C PRO A 182 14.72 -19.56 -2.62
N VAL A 183 13.45 -19.16 -2.72
CA VAL A 183 12.58 -18.95 -1.56
C VAL A 183 11.94 -20.29 -1.19
N PRO A 184 12.02 -20.73 0.09
CA PRO A 184 11.40 -21.99 0.51
C PRO A 184 9.89 -22.03 0.29
N GLU A 185 9.35 -23.20 -0.09
CA GLU A 185 7.93 -23.39 -0.43
C GLU A 185 6.94 -23.04 0.72
N PHE A 186 7.41 -23.04 1.97
CA PHE A 186 6.57 -22.64 3.11
C PHE A 186 6.37 -21.12 3.22
N ILE A 187 7.16 -20.34 2.48
CA ILE A 187 7.07 -18.87 2.41
C ILE A 187 6.38 -18.44 1.12
N SER A 188 6.39 -19.27 0.06
CA SER A 188 5.80 -19.00 -1.27
C SER A 188 4.29 -19.24 -1.30
#